data_AF-A0A2T2UYY9-F1
#
_entry.id   AF-A0A2T2UYY9-F1
#
_cell.length_a   1.000
_cell.length_b   1.000
_cell.length_c   1.000
_cell.angle_alpha   90.00
_cell.angle_beta   90.00
_cell.angle_gamma   90.00
#
_symmetry.space_group_name_H-M   'P 1'
#
loop_
_entity.id
_entity.type
_entity.pdbx_description
1 polymer ?
#
loop_
_entity_poly.entity_id
_entity_poly.type
_entity_poly.pdbx_seq_one_letter_code
_entity_poly.pdbx_strand_id
1 'polypeptide(L)'
;MLLAATGCMGSGQTAVVTERPEDVPSTEDDPAPDATKGRGAGAPAMADTATVGRFDQGRLWTFENPPLGYFEEEYGFRPGEDWLRQARLGALRFADYCSASFVSPRGLILTNHHCARESIADVSQENESLVRDGFYAETRSDERRVEDLYVEQIVEVRDVTDSLRALVAGAPVENNDIEALARARRRQVVQLEERLTRRAERQDTTLRVRV
;
A
#
# COMPACT_ATOMS: atom_id res chain seq x y z
N MET A 1 15.74 -26.61 -28.70
CA MET A 1 15.17 -26.49 -30.04
C MET A 1 14.93 -25.01 -30.29
N LEU A 2 15.68 -24.42 -31.22
CA LEU A 2 15.60 -23.00 -31.57
C LEU A 2 14.24 -22.69 -32.19
N LEU A 3 13.55 -21.66 -31.73
CA LEU A 3 12.59 -20.91 -32.55
C LEU A 3 12.78 -19.41 -32.32
N ALA A 4 13.23 -18.74 -33.36
CA ALA A 4 13.13 -17.30 -33.50
C ALA A 4 11.73 -16.94 -34.00
N ALA A 5 11.17 -15.83 -33.51
CA ALA A 5 10.03 -15.19 -34.12
C ALA A 5 10.27 -13.68 -34.20
N THR A 6 10.60 -13.23 -35.40
CA THR A 6 10.50 -11.84 -35.85
C THR A 6 9.03 -11.53 -36.12
N GLY A 7 8.49 -10.46 -35.53
CA GLY A 7 7.16 -9.99 -35.85
C GLY A 7 6.81 -8.71 -35.09
N CYS A 8 6.55 -7.63 -35.82
CA CYS A 8 5.95 -6.42 -35.27
C CYS A 8 4.47 -6.68 -35.00
N MET A 9 4.00 -6.52 -33.76
CA MET A 9 2.57 -6.60 -33.41
C MET A 9 2.01 -5.20 -33.14
N GLY A 10 0.94 -4.85 -33.86
CA GLY A 10 0.17 -3.61 -33.69
C GLY A 10 -0.83 -3.69 -32.53
N SER A 11 -1.40 -2.53 -32.19
CA SER A 11 -2.35 -2.35 -31.09
C SER A 11 -3.64 -3.15 -31.31
N GLY A 12 -3.99 -4.03 -30.38
CA GLY A 12 -5.30 -4.68 -30.36
C GLY A 12 -5.37 -6.14 -29.95
N GLN A 13 -4.30 -6.76 -29.41
CA GLN A 13 -4.40 -8.12 -28.90
C GLN A 13 -4.64 -8.15 -27.39
N THR A 14 -5.84 -8.59 -27.00
CA THR A 14 -6.14 -9.09 -25.66
C THR A 14 -5.41 -10.41 -25.48
N ALA A 15 -4.55 -10.52 -24.47
CA ALA A 15 -3.92 -11.79 -24.12
C ALA A 15 -5.00 -12.76 -23.63
N VAL A 16 -5.19 -13.87 -24.36
CA VAL A 16 -5.98 -15.00 -23.88
C VAL A 16 -5.02 -15.87 -23.07
N VAL A 17 -5.23 -15.95 -21.76
CA VAL A 17 -4.53 -16.90 -20.89
C VAL A 17 -5.01 -18.29 -21.29
N THR A 18 -4.22 -18.99 -22.10
CA THR A 18 -4.69 -20.24 -22.70
C THR A 18 -4.69 -21.42 -21.73
N GLU A 19 -3.88 -21.41 -20.66
CA GLU A 19 -3.86 -22.53 -19.70
C GLU A 19 -3.54 -22.05 -18.28
N ARG A 20 -4.33 -22.51 -17.29
CA ARG A 20 -4.02 -22.40 -15.87
C ARG A 20 -2.85 -23.36 -15.59
N PRO A 21 -1.76 -22.95 -14.93
CA PRO A 21 -0.73 -23.87 -14.46
C PRO A 21 -1.40 -25.02 -13.68
N GLU A 22 -0.88 -26.23 -13.83
CA GLU A 22 -1.39 -27.39 -13.08
C GLU A 22 -1.40 -27.07 -11.58
N ASP A 23 -2.47 -27.48 -10.89
CA ASP A 23 -2.56 -27.30 -9.44
C ASP A 23 -1.39 -28.02 -8.79
N VAL A 24 -0.54 -27.26 -8.10
CA VAL A 24 0.49 -27.84 -7.24
C VAL A 24 -0.24 -28.64 -6.16
N PRO A 25 0.09 -29.93 -5.95
CA PRO A 25 -0.59 -30.74 -4.94
C PRO A 25 -0.52 -30.04 -3.58
N SER A 26 -1.66 -29.94 -2.90
CA SER A 26 -1.73 -29.43 -1.54
C SER A 26 -0.92 -30.35 -0.61
N THR A 27 0.03 -29.78 0.12
CA THR A 27 0.78 -30.48 1.17
C THR A 27 -0.06 -30.71 2.44
N GLU A 28 -1.36 -30.42 2.39
CA GLU A 28 -2.28 -30.52 3.53
C GLU A 28 -2.70 -31.97 3.84
N ASP A 29 -2.60 -32.87 2.85
CA ASP A 29 -2.91 -34.31 2.98
C ASP A 29 -1.68 -35.21 3.12
N ASP A 30 -0.47 -34.64 3.21
CA ASP A 30 0.73 -35.43 3.46
C ASP A 30 0.66 -36.03 4.87
N PRO A 31 0.73 -37.38 5.02
CA PRO A 31 0.69 -37.99 6.34
C PRO A 31 1.89 -37.49 7.16
N ALA A 32 1.61 -37.04 8.39
CA ALA A 32 2.66 -36.65 9.32
C ALA A 32 3.73 -37.77 9.40
N PRO A 33 5.02 -37.43 9.34
CA PRO A 33 6.07 -38.42 9.34
C PRO A 33 5.98 -39.29 10.59
N ASP A 34 6.00 -40.61 10.40
CA ASP A 34 5.95 -41.61 11.46
C ASP A 34 7.12 -41.41 12.43
N ALA A 35 6.81 -40.89 13.62
CA ALA A 35 7.76 -40.55 14.67
C ALA A 35 8.46 -41.78 15.30
N THR A 36 8.15 -43.00 14.86
CA THR A 36 8.75 -44.23 15.42
C THR A 36 9.85 -44.86 14.57
N LYS A 37 10.12 -44.34 13.36
CA LYS A 37 11.21 -44.85 12.51
C LYS A 37 12.56 -44.19 12.82
N GLY A 38 13.33 -44.85 13.69
CA GLY A 38 14.78 -44.76 13.73
C GLY A 38 15.36 -43.65 14.61
N ARG A 39 15.55 -43.95 15.90
CA ARG A 39 16.58 -43.28 16.73
C ARG A 39 17.97 -43.74 16.26
N GLY A 40 18.38 -43.29 15.09
CA GLY A 40 19.79 -43.19 14.72
C GLY A 40 20.40 -41.97 15.41
N ALA A 41 21.68 -42.06 15.81
CA ALA A 41 22.41 -40.98 16.46
C ALA A 41 22.13 -39.64 15.77
N GLY A 42 21.67 -38.65 16.54
CA GLY A 42 21.23 -37.36 16.03
C GLY A 42 22.33 -36.73 15.19
N ALA A 43 22.11 -36.67 13.88
CA ALA A 43 22.83 -35.72 13.05
C ALA A 43 22.62 -34.34 13.69
N PRO A 44 23.66 -33.52 13.85
CA PRO A 44 23.47 -32.15 14.30
C PRO A 44 22.42 -31.53 13.37
N ALA A 45 21.35 -30.96 13.95
CA ALA A 45 20.43 -30.13 13.20
C ALA A 45 21.30 -29.18 12.38
N MET A 46 21.13 -29.16 11.05
CA MET A 46 21.87 -28.21 10.22
C MET A 46 21.59 -26.83 10.83
N ALA A 47 22.65 -26.19 11.31
CA ALA A 47 22.53 -24.85 11.86
C ALA A 47 21.85 -23.99 10.81
N ASP A 48 20.85 -23.21 11.22
CA ASP A 48 20.21 -22.24 10.35
C ASP A 48 21.31 -21.34 9.77
N THR A 49 21.54 -21.50 8.47
CA THR A 49 22.56 -20.77 7.70
C THR A 49 21.97 -19.52 7.08
N ALA A 50 20.70 -19.20 7.35
CA ALA A 50 20.11 -17.94 6.95
C ALA A 50 20.90 -16.79 7.58
N THR A 51 21.48 -15.97 6.71
CA THR A 51 22.10 -14.71 7.12
C THR A 51 21.13 -13.59 6.80
N VAL A 52 20.97 -12.66 7.74
CA VAL A 52 20.05 -11.53 7.55
C VAL A 52 20.60 -10.62 6.46
N GLY A 53 19.88 -10.53 5.35
CA GLY A 53 20.13 -9.61 4.26
C GLY A 53 19.65 -8.19 4.59
N ARG A 54 20.25 -7.21 3.91
CA ARG A 54 19.94 -5.77 4.06
C ARG A 54 18.44 -5.44 3.87
N PHE A 55 17.72 -6.24 3.09
CA PHE A 55 16.33 -5.99 2.69
C PHE A 55 15.35 -7.08 3.14
N ASP A 56 15.73 -7.93 4.10
CA ASP A 56 14.86 -9.01 4.58
C ASP A 56 13.57 -8.50 5.24
N GLN A 57 13.59 -7.24 5.70
CA GLN A 57 12.42 -6.55 6.26
C GLN A 57 11.63 -5.76 5.19
N GLY A 58 11.91 -5.99 3.91
CA GLY A 58 11.21 -5.38 2.79
C GLY A 58 11.85 -4.12 2.23
N ARG A 59 11.17 -3.60 1.21
CA ARG A 59 11.60 -2.54 0.30
C ARG A 59 10.47 -1.50 0.19
N LEU A 60 10.30 -0.70 1.24
CA LEU A 60 9.28 0.34 1.34
C LEU A 60 9.96 1.71 1.43
N TRP A 61 9.71 2.56 0.45
CA TRP A 61 10.30 3.89 0.34
C TRP A 61 9.23 4.94 0.10
N THR A 62 9.47 6.15 0.56
CA THR A 62 8.61 7.29 0.27
C THR A 62 8.89 7.85 -1.12
N PHE A 63 7.92 8.55 -1.70
CA PHE A 63 8.10 9.22 -2.99
C PHE A 63 9.08 10.40 -2.91
N GLU A 64 9.25 10.97 -1.72
CA GLU A 64 10.09 12.14 -1.44
C GLU A 64 11.56 11.79 -1.23
N ASN A 65 11.84 10.55 -0.81
CA ASN A 65 13.21 10.07 -0.59
C ASN A 65 13.42 8.64 -1.13
N PRO A 66 13.17 8.40 -2.43
CA PRO A 66 13.43 7.09 -3.02
C PRO A 66 14.95 6.87 -3.19
N PRO A 67 15.45 5.65 -3.05
CA PRO A 67 16.87 5.34 -3.23
C PRO A 67 17.20 5.26 -4.73
N LEU A 68 17.22 6.39 -5.43
CA LEU A 68 17.34 6.43 -6.90
C LEU A 68 18.58 5.71 -7.45
N GLY A 69 19.71 5.79 -6.75
CA GLY A 69 20.92 5.06 -7.13
C GLY A 69 20.73 3.54 -7.06
N TYR A 70 20.00 3.07 -6.05
CA TYR A 70 19.66 1.64 -5.95
C TYR A 70 18.71 1.20 -7.06
N PHE A 71 17.70 2.01 -7.40
CA PHE A 71 16.78 1.68 -8.50
C PHE A 71 17.49 1.60 -9.85
N GLU A 72 18.44 2.50 -10.09
CA GLU A 72 19.25 2.51 -11.30
C GLU A 72 20.16 1.28 -11.40
N GLU A 73 20.84 0.92 -10.31
CA GLU A 73 21.72 -0.25 -10.26
C GLU A 73 20.96 -1.57 -10.41
N GLU A 74 19.86 -1.74 -9.67
CA GLU A 74 19.11 -3.00 -9.63
C GLU A 74 18.18 -3.17 -10.85
N TYR A 75 17.53 -2.09 -11.29
CA TYR A 75 16.44 -2.15 -12.26
C TYR A 75 16.71 -1.40 -13.56
N GLY A 76 17.85 -0.69 -13.67
CA GLY A 76 18.13 0.17 -14.83
C GLY A 76 17.14 1.33 -14.96
N PHE A 77 16.47 1.71 -13.86
CA PHE A 77 15.41 2.70 -13.87
C PHE A 77 15.69 3.81 -12.85
N ARG A 78 15.78 5.04 -13.34
CA ARG A 78 15.94 6.22 -12.51
C ARG A 78 14.78 7.20 -12.76
N PRO A 79 13.70 7.18 -11.95
CA PRO A 79 12.58 8.09 -12.16
C PRO A 79 13.00 9.53 -11.90
N GLY A 80 12.53 10.44 -12.77
CA GLY A 80 12.60 11.89 -12.53
C GLY A 80 11.54 12.36 -11.53
N GLU A 81 11.67 13.61 -11.08
CA GLU A 81 10.74 14.22 -10.11
C GLU A 81 9.30 14.24 -10.61
N ASP A 82 9.08 14.54 -11.90
CA ASP A 82 7.74 14.53 -12.50
C ASP A 82 7.08 13.16 -12.44
N TRP A 83 7.87 12.10 -12.65
CA TRP A 83 7.39 10.72 -12.57
C TRP A 83 6.99 10.37 -11.14
N LEU A 84 7.83 10.71 -10.15
CA LEU A 84 7.54 10.47 -8.73
C LEU A 84 6.30 11.27 -8.28
N ARG A 85 6.17 12.52 -8.74
CA ARG A 85 4.99 13.34 -8.49
C ARG A 85 3.73 12.70 -9.06
N GLN A 86 3.76 12.23 -10.30
CA GLN A 86 2.62 11.55 -10.92
C GLN A 86 2.27 10.25 -10.19
N ALA A 87 3.27 9.43 -9.85
CA ALA A 87 3.07 8.21 -9.10
C ALA A 87 2.40 8.47 -7.73
N ARG A 88 2.89 9.49 -7.00
CA ARG A 88 2.29 9.91 -5.72
C ARG A 88 0.85 10.38 -5.88
N LEU A 89 0.58 11.25 -6.86
CA LEU A 89 -0.78 11.78 -7.09
C LEU A 89 -1.74 10.71 -7.62
N GLY A 90 -1.25 9.66 -8.27
CA GLY A 90 -2.05 8.54 -8.75
C GLY A 90 -2.39 7.51 -7.67
N ALA A 91 -1.60 7.43 -6.59
CA ALA A 91 -1.81 6.51 -5.48
C ALA A 91 -2.79 7.08 -4.45
N LEU A 92 -3.69 6.22 -3.96
CA LEU A 92 -4.74 6.58 -3.02
C LEU A 92 -4.73 5.64 -1.81
N ARG A 93 -5.06 6.20 -0.65
CA ARG A 93 -5.47 5.43 0.51
C ARG A 93 -6.99 5.26 0.43
N PHE A 94 -7.45 4.01 0.42
CA PHE A 94 -8.87 3.67 0.34
C PHE A 94 -9.40 3.44 1.76
N ALA A 95 -10.20 4.39 2.23
CA ALA A 95 -10.59 4.51 3.63
C ALA A 95 -9.36 4.37 4.56
N ASP A 96 -9.41 3.53 5.59
CA ASP A 96 -8.30 3.33 6.53
C ASP A 96 -7.53 2.02 6.35
N TYR A 97 -7.97 1.17 5.41
CA TYR A 97 -7.61 -0.25 5.41
C TYR A 97 -7.04 -0.77 4.08
N CYS A 98 -7.22 -0.05 2.97
CA CYS A 98 -6.78 -0.51 1.66
C CYS A 98 -6.01 0.57 0.87
N SER A 99 -5.44 0.14 -0.25
CA SER A 99 -4.87 1.02 -1.26
C SER A 99 -5.77 1.06 -2.49
N ALA A 100 -5.68 2.14 -3.25
CA ALA A 100 -6.32 2.29 -4.54
C ALA A 100 -5.50 3.18 -5.47
N SER A 101 -5.94 3.36 -6.71
CA SER A 101 -5.32 4.29 -7.64
C SER A 101 -6.34 4.97 -8.54
N PHE A 102 -6.04 6.19 -8.98
CA PHE A 102 -6.74 6.79 -10.10
C PHE A 102 -6.33 6.10 -11.40
N VAL A 103 -7.34 5.74 -12.21
CA VAL A 103 -7.15 5.15 -13.55
C VAL A 103 -7.80 5.99 -14.66
N SER A 104 -8.31 7.19 -14.31
CA SER A 104 -8.94 8.12 -15.24
C SER A 104 -8.84 9.56 -14.74
N PRO A 105 -8.71 10.56 -15.64
CA PRO A 105 -8.75 11.97 -15.28
C PRO A 105 -10.12 12.43 -14.75
N ARG A 106 -11.16 11.59 -14.85
CA ARG A 106 -12.52 11.87 -14.36
C ARG A 106 -12.81 11.25 -12.99
N GLY A 107 -11.78 10.75 -12.30
CA GLY A 107 -11.91 10.23 -10.93
C GLY A 107 -12.32 8.76 -10.84
N LEU A 108 -12.14 7.95 -11.89
CA LEU A 108 -12.32 6.50 -11.76
C LEU A 108 -11.20 5.93 -10.89
N ILE A 109 -11.56 5.15 -9.88
CA ILE A 109 -10.65 4.56 -8.90
C ILE A 109 -10.68 3.04 -9.04
N LEU A 110 -9.49 2.43 -9.00
CA LEU A 110 -9.33 0.98 -8.98
C LEU A 110 -8.82 0.52 -7.61
N THR A 111 -9.46 -0.50 -7.03
CA THR A 111 -9.01 -1.21 -5.82
C THR A 111 -9.36 -2.69 -5.93
N ASN A 112 -8.97 -3.50 -4.94
CA ASN A 112 -9.29 -4.91 -4.93
C ASN A 112 -10.75 -5.17 -4.54
N HIS A 113 -11.31 -6.27 -5.05
CA HIS A 113 -12.68 -6.68 -4.71
C HIS A 113 -12.90 -6.84 -3.19
N HIS A 114 -11.93 -7.41 -2.47
CA HIS A 114 -12.05 -7.57 -1.01
C HIS A 114 -12.08 -6.25 -0.25
N CYS A 115 -11.46 -5.19 -0.78
CA CYS A 115 -11.50 -3.84 -0.21
C CYS A 115 -12.89 -3.22 -0.38
N ALA A 116 -13.56 -3.48 -1.50
CA ALA A 116 -14.89 -2.93 -1.79
C ALA A 116 -16.04 -3.83 -1.32
N ARG A 117 -15.77 -5.04 -0.84
CA ARG A 117 -16.80 -6.07 -0.58
C ARG A 117 -17.90 -5.60 0.37
N GLU A 118 -17.53 -4.93 1.45
CA GLU A 118 -18.50 -4.39 2.43
C GLU A 118 -19.34 -3.30 1.76
N SER A 119 -18.71 -2.35 1.09
CA SER A 119 -19.40 -1.32 0.31
C SER A 119 -20.35 -1.88 -0.75
N ILE A 120 -19.96 -2.96 -1.44
CA ILE A 120 -20.81 -3.65 -2.43
C ILE A 120 -22.04 -4.28 -1.77
N ALA A 121 -21.87 -4.88 -0.58
CA ALA A 121 -22.97 -5.43 0.19
C ALA A 121 -23.92 -4.33 0.68
N ASP A 122 -23.37 -3.21 1.19
CA ASP A 122 -24.15 -2.10 1.75
C ASP A 122 -25.05 -1.40 0.72
N VAL A 123 -24.63 -1.37 -0.55
CA VAL A 123 -25.41 -0.76 -1.64
C VAL A 123 -26.25 -1.76 -2.44
N SER A 124 -26.31 -3.02 -2.03
CA SER A 124 -27.18 -4.03 -2.66
C SER A 124 -28.65 -3.77 -2.30
N GLN A 125 -29.57 -3.93 -3.28
CA GLN A 125 -31.01 -3.69 -3.08
C GLN A 125 -31.77 -4.96 -2.65
N GLU A 126 -33.04 -4.79 -2.24
CA GLU A 126 -33.91 -5.93 -1.95
C GLU A 126 -34.04 -6.84 -3.18
N ASN A 127 -33.70 -8.12 -3.02
CA ASN A 127 -33.65 -9.16 -4.06
C ASN A 127 -32.46 -9.09 -5.03
N GLU A 128 -31.38 -8.41 -4.65
CA GLU A 128 -30.13 -8.38 -5.41
C GLU A 128 -28.96 -8.85 -4.54
N SER A 129 -27.95 -9.47 -5.16
CA SER A 129 -26.68 -9.77 -4.50
C SER A 129 -25.52 -9.34 -5.38
N LEU A 130 -25.10 -8.08 -5.26
CA LEU A 130 -23.99 -7.55 -6.04
C LEU A 130 -22.67 -8.29 -5.79
N VAL A 131 -22.48 -8.83 -4.58
CA VAL A 131 -21.30 -9.64 -4.22
C VAL A 131 -21.25 -10.94 -5.01
N ARG A 132 -22.42 -11.55 -5.31
CA ARG A 132 -22.51 -12.80 -6.07
C ARG A 132 -22.51 -12.56 -7.58
N ASP A 133 -23.33 -11.60 -8.03
CA ASP A 133 -23.66 -11.42 -9.44
C ASP A 133 -22.74 -10.40 -10.14
N GLY A 134 -21.97 -9.63 -9.37
CA GLY A 134 -21.20 -8.49 -9.86
C GLY A 134 -22.06 -7.24 -10.04
N PHE A 135 -21.41 -6.13 -10.34
CA PHE A 135 -22.06 -4.85 -10.60
C PHE A 135 -21.35 -4.12 -11.74
N TYR A 136 -22.14 -3.54 -12.65
CA TYR A 136 -21.64 -2.69 -13.72
C TYR A 136 -22.62 -1.52 -13.92
N ALA A 137 -22.10 -0.30 -13.79
CA ALA A 137 -22.82 0.93 -14.10
C ALA A 137 -22.49 1.35 -15.54
N GLU A 138 -23.47 1.35 -16.43
CA GLU A 138 -23.27 1.77 -17.82
C GLU A 138 -23.01 3.28 -17.92
N THR A 139 -23.67 4.06 -17.07
CA THR A 139 -23.49 5.50 -16.96
C THR A 139 -23.11 5.92 -15.54
N ARG A 140 -22.57 7.13 -15.40
CA ARG A 140 -22.22 7.68 -14.07
C ARG A 140 -23.44 7.87 -13.16
N SER A 141 -24.63 8.06 -13.73
CA SER A 141 -25.86 8.14 -12.94
C SER A 141 -26.30 6.80 -12.36
N ASP A 142 -25.78 5.70 -12.88
CA ASP A 142 -26.07 4.35 -12.38
C ASP A 142 -25.09 3.94 -11.26
N GLU A 143 -24.01 4.70 -11.04
CA GLU A 143 -23.07 4.49 -9.94
C GLU A 143 -23.80 4.64 -8.59
N ARG A 144 -23.65 3.64 -7.71
CA ARG A 144 -24.29 3.65 -6.39
C ARG A 144 -23.41 4.34 -5.36
N ARG A 145 -23.99 5.30 -4.64
CA ARG A 145 -23.31 5.99 -3.56
C ARG A 145 -23.18 5.05 -2.36
N VAL A 146 -21.96 4.91 -1.87
CA VAL A 146 -21.65 4.25 -0.60
C VAL A 146 -21.60 5.36 0.45
N GLU A 147 -22.43 5.24 1.49
CA GLU A 147 -22.42 6.19 2.60
C GLU A 147 -21.11 6.07 3.40
N ASP A 148 -20.59 7.20 3.87
CA ASP A 148 -19.36 7.31 4.67
C ASP A 148 -18.05 6.76 4.08
N LEU A 149 -18.07 6.24 2.84
CA LEU A 149 -16.85 5.87 2.13
C LEU A 149 -16.08 7.11 1.68
N TYR A 150 -14.78 7.11 1.97
CA TYR A 150 -13.86 8.15 1.54
C TYR A 150 -12.56 7.56 1.00
N VAL A 151 -11.85 8.38 0.23
CA VAL A 151 -10.53 8.09 -0.34
C VAL A 151 -9.64 9.30 -0.13
N GLU A 152 -8.38 9.06 0.23
CA GLU A 152 -7.41 10.12 0.49
C GLU A 152 -6.31 10.10 -0.56
N GLN A 153 -6.05 11.27 -1.15
CA GLN A 153 -4.94 11.51 -2.06
C GLN A 153 -3.82 12.23 -1.32
N ILE A 154 -2.60 11.69 -1.36
CA ILE A 154 -1.43 12.37 -0.81
C ILE A 154 -0.98 13.43 -1.82
N VAL A 155 -1.32 14.69 -1.56
CA VAL A 155 -0.95 15.82 -2.43
C VAL A 155 0.43 16.38 -2.16
N GLU A 156 0.96 16.19 -0.95
CA GLU A 156 2.26 16.66 -0.52
C GLU A 156 2.71 15.92 0.76
N VAL A 157 4.01 15.72 0.89
CA VAL A 157 4.66 15.27 2.12
C VAL A 157 5.79 16.25 2.43
N ARG A 158 5.94 16.62 3.71
CA ARG A 158 6.98 17.54 4.18
C ARG A 158 7.67 16.97 5.41
N ASP A 159 8.99 17.11 5.45
CA ASP A 159 9.74 16.86 6.68
C ASP A 159 9.52 18.01 7.66
N VAL A 160 8.94 17.70 8.82
CA VAL A 160 8.69 18.64 9.92
C VAL A 160 9.51 18.32 11.17
N THR A 161 10.52 17.46 11.04
CA THR A 161 11.32 16.93 12.14
C THR A 161 11.91 18.04 13.01
N ASP A 162 12.55 19.03 12.40
CA ASP A 162 13.20 20.10 13.15
C ASP A 162 12.19 21.05 13.82
N SER A 163 11.04 21.27 13.16
CA SER A 163 9.94 22.03 13.77
C SER A 163 9.40 21.32 15.01
N LEU A 164 9.22 20.00 14.95
CA LEU A 164 8.75 19.21 16.08
C LEU A 164 9.80 19.13 17.20
N ARG A 165 11.08 18.95 16.86
CA ARG A 165 12.19 18.95 17.83
C ARG A 165 12.24 20.27 18.62
N ALA A 166 12.12 21.41 17.92
CA ALA A 166 12.10 22.71 18.57
C ALA A 166 10.91 22.89 19.53
N LEU A 167 9.72 22.44 19.12
CA LEU A 167 8.51 22.48 19.96
C LEU A 167 8.64 21.61 21.23
N VAL A 168 9.26 20.42 21.10
CA VAL A 168 9.48 19.51 22.23
C VAL A 168 10.56 20.03 23.17
N ALA A 169 11.64 20.61 22.65
CA ALA A 169 12.71 21.18 23.47
C ALA A 169 12.25 22.38 24.33
N GLY A 170 11.22 23.11 23.87
CA GLY A 170 10.60 24.19 24.65
C GLY A 170 9.56 23.72 25.69
N ALA A 171 9.24 22.42 25.75
CA ALA A 171 8.28 21.90 26.70
C ALA A 171 8.93 21.74 28.10
N PRO A 172 8.24 22.10 29.19
CA PRO A 172 8.76 21.94 30.55
C PRO A 172 8.70 20.45 30.94
N VAL A 173 9.74 19.70 30.57
CA VAL A 173 9.89 18.28 30.87
C VAL A 173 11.25 18.07 31.50
N GLU A 174 11.31 17.33 32.61
CA GLU A 174 12.60 16.90 33.15
C GLU A 174 13.27 15.92 32.18
N ASN A 175 14.55 16.12 31.89
CA ASN A 175 15.28 15.42 30.82
C ASN A 175 15.31 13.88 30.92
N ASN A 176 14.93 13.29 32.05
CA ASN A 176 14.96 11.85 32.30
C ASN A 176 13.56 11.19 32.40
N ASP A 177 12.47 11.97 32.33
CA ASP A 177 11.11 11.42 32.31
C ASP A 177 10.69 11.12 30.86
N ILE A 178 11.02 9.90 30.41
CA ILE A 178 10.72 9.41 29.06
C ILE A 178 9.21 9.48 28.77
N GLU A 179 8.36 9.19 29.76
CA GLU A 179 6.92 9.23 29.55
C GLU A 179 6.39 10.65 29.41
N ALA A 180 6.87 11.58 30.24
CA ALA A 180 6.51 12.99 30.10
C ALA A 180 7.00 13.56 28.77
N LEU A 181 8.19 13.17 28.30
CA LEU A 181 8.69 13.55 26.98
C LEU A 181 7.81 13.00 25.86
N ALA A 182 7.39 11.73 25.95
CA ALA A 182 6.47 11.12 25.00
C ALA A 182 5.09 11.81 25.01
N ARG A 183 4.56 12.17 26.18
CA ARG A 183 3.31 12.95 26.33
C ARG A 183 3.45 14.34 25.72
N ALA A 184 4.55 15.03 25.99
CA ALA A 184 4.84 16.35 25.42
C ALA A 184 4.91 16.27 23.89
N ARG A 185 5.65 15.31 23.34
CA ARG A 185 5.73 15.08 21.90
C ARG A 185 4.36 14.84 21.28
N ARG A 186 3.52 13.96 21.86
CA ARG A 186 2.15 13.71 21.35
C ARG A 186 1.30 14.99 21.33
N ARG A 187 1.37 15.81 22.38
CA ARG A 187 0.66 17.11 22.42
C ARG A 187 1.16 18.06 21.33
N GLN A 188 2.47 18.14 21.12
CA GLN A 188 3.06 18.99 20.08
C GLN A 188 2.71 18.51 18.67
N VAL A 189 2.64 17.20 18.44
CA VAL A 189 2.16 16.62 17.17
C VAL A 189 0.74 17.07 16.86
N VAL A 190 -0.19 16.92 17.81
CA VAL A 190 -1.59 17.35 17.63
C VAL A 190 -1.68 18.86 17.35
N GLN A 191 -0.96 19.69 18.11
CA GLN A 191 -0.96 21.14 17.88
C GLN A 191 -0.36 21.52 16.52
N LEU A 192 0.70 20.82 16.11
CA LEU A 192 1.35 21.03 14.82
C LEU A 192 0.40 20.64 13.68
N GLU A 193 -0.24 19.48 13.79
CA GLU A 193 -1.23 18.98 12.83
C GLU A 193 -2.38 19.98 12.67
N GLU A 194 -3.03 20.39 13.77
CA GLU A 194 -4.10 21.38 13.72
C GLU A 194 -3.67 22.69 13.05
N ARG A 195 -2.48 23.19 13.39
CA ARG A 195 -1.94 24.43 12.81
C ARG A 195 -1.69 24.29 11.32
N LEU A 196 -1.15 23.15 10.88
CA LEU A 196 -0.86 22.87 9.48
C LEU A 196 -2.15 22.63 8.69
N THR A 197 -3.12 21.90 9.25
CA THR A 197 -4.46 21.71 8.66
C THR A 197 -5.16 23.05 8.47
N ARG A 198 -5.23 23.90 9.50
CA ARG A 198 -5.81 25.26 9.37
C ARG A 198 -5.11 26.11 8.30
N ARG A 199 -3.81 25.87 8.04
CA ARG A 199 -3.07 26.57 6.98
C ARG A 199 -3.39 26.00 5.60
N ALA A 200 -3.47 24.68 5.47
CA ALA A 200 -3.82 24.01 4.24
C ALA A 200 -5.26 24.35 3.80
N GLU A 201 -6.20 24.37 4.74
CA GLU A 201 -7.61 24.73 4.51
C GLU A 201 -7.81 26.16 3.99
N ARG A 202 -6.87 27.08 4.26
CA ARG A 202 -6.88 28.43 3.67
C ARG A 202 -6.52 28.43 2.18
N GLN A 203 -5.85 27.39 1.69
CA GLN A 203 -5.50 27.22 0.28
C GLN A 203 -6.58 26.43 -0.44
N ASP A 204 -7.01 25.33 0.16
CA ASP A 204 -8.08 24.47 -0.34
C ASP A 204 -8.75 23.75 0.85
N THR A 205 -10.06 23.93 0.98
CA THR A 205 -10.85 23.44 2.12
C THR A 205 -10.97 21.91 2.17
N THR A 206 -10.59 21.21 1.11
CA THR A 206 -10.53 19.74 1.06
C THR A 206 -9.24 19.17 1.65
N LEU A 207 -8.21 20.00 1.83
CA LEU A 207 -6.92 19.54 2.32
C LEU A 207 -6.96 19.29 3.83
N ARG A 208 -6.30 18.20 4.23
CA ARG A 208 -6.06 17.82 5.62
C ARG A 208 -4.59 17.45 5.77
N VAL A 209 -4.02 17.68 6.94
CA VAL A 209 -2.65 17.30 7.27
C VAL A 209 -2.67 16.20 8.31
N ARG A 210 -1.78 15.23 8.17
CA ARG A 210 -1.47 14.20 9.17
C ARG A 210 0.01 14.31 9.53
N VAL A 211 0.34 14.26 10.82
CA VAL A 211 1.72 14.41 11.34
C VAL A 211 2.21 13.16 12.05
#